data_AF-A0A2D8RTN9-F1
#
_entry.id   AF-A0A2D8RTN9-F1
#
_cell.length_a   1.000
_cell.length_b   1.000
_cell.length_c   1.000
_cell.angle_alpha   90.00
_cell.angle_beta   90.00
_cell.angle_gamma   90.00
#
_symmetry.space_group_name_H-M   'P 1'
#
loop_
_entity.id
_entity.type
_entity.pdbx_description
1 polymer ?
#
loop_
_entity_poly.entity_id
_entity_poly.type
_entity_poly.pdbx_seq_one_letter_code
_entity_poly.pdbx_strand_id
1 'polypeptide(L)'
;MPFLWLAIDDEPGPGSLRGYIERNAIALLSNCAREPLDPASGNWLGRLCNRDLVRTSGLWNQNHVNEQYDPAFLDTLESMIDDMENVA
;
A
#
# COMPACT_ATOMS: atom_id res chain seq x y z
N MET A 1 3.81 9.59 -14.89
CA MET A 1 2.91 8.82 -14.02
C MET A 1 1.58 9.55 -13.99
N PRO A 2 0.50 8.97 -14.54
CA PRO A 2 -0.84 9.52 -14.33
C PRO A 2 -1.15 9.52 -12.84
N PHE A 3 -1.92 10.50 -12.38
CA PHE A 3 -2.34 10.61 -10.98
C PHE A 3 -3.77 10.10 -10.85
N LEU A 4 -3.94 8.96 -10.16
CA LEU A 4 -5.24 8.40 -9.82
C LEU A 4 -5.67 8.95 -8.46
N TRP A 5 -6.89 9.46 -8.39
CA TRP A 5 -7.57 9.85 -7.16
C TRP A 5 -8.74 8.88 -6.94
N LEU A 6 -9.10 8.58 -5.69
CA LEU A 6 -10.25 7.72 -5.35
C LEU A 6 -11.18 8.51 -4.41
N ALA A 7 -12.46 8.63 -4.78
CA ALA A 7 -13.46 9.36 -4.00
C ALA A 7 -13.99 8.50 -2.83
N ILE A 8 -13.21 8.40 -1.76
CA ILE A 8 -13.59 7.67 -0.55
C ILE A 8 -14.00 8.69 0.52
N ASP A 9 -15.31 8.94 0.61
CA ASP A 9 -15.90 9.99 1.47
C ASP A 9 -16.45 9.44 2.80
N ASP A 10 -15.94 8.30 3.27
CA ASP A 10 -16.38 7.71 4.52
C ASP A 10 -15.75 8.37 5.76
N GLU A 11 -16.39 8.16 6.92
CA GLU A 11 -15.91 8.74 8.17
C GLU A 11 -14.52 8.17 8.55
N PRO A 12 -13.56 9.03 8.96
CA PRO A 12 -12.24 8.57 9.33
C PRO A 12 -12.29 7.66 10.56
N GLY A 13 -11.66 6.50 10.46
CA GLY A 13 -11.55 5.56 11.57
C GLY A 13 -10.94 4.22 11.16
N PRO A 14 -10.79 3.27 12.09
CA PRO A 14 -10.22 1.94 11.80
C PRO A 14 -10.98 1.16 10.72
N GLY A 15 -12.30 1.41 10.63
CA GLY A 15 -13.20 0.84 9.64
C GLY A 15 -13.28 1.61 8.33
N SER A 16 -12.56 2.73 8.17
CA SER A 16 -12.58 3.49 6.92
C SER A 16 -11.99 2.67 5.77
N LEU A 17 -12.64 2.74 4.62
CA LEU A 17 -12.24 2.12 3.37
C LEU A 17 -10.89 2.67 2.90
N ARG A 18 -10.61 3.96 3.12
CA ARG A 18 -9.28 4.54 2.88
C ARG A 18 -8.22 3.76 3.67
N GLY A 19 -8.47 3.54 4.96
CA GLY A 19 -7.58 2.79 5.82
C GLY A 19 -7.43 1.33 5.42
N TYR A 20 -8.50 0.71 4.91
CA TYR A 20 -8.49 -0.65 4.37
C TYR A 20 -7.64 -0.77 3.11
N ILE A 21 -7.81 0.12 2.13
CA ILE A 21 -7.01 0.12 0.90
C ILE A 21 -5.54 0.40 1.22
N GLU A 22 -5.25 1.40 2.07
CA GLU A 22 -3.89 1.78 2.45
C GLU A 22 -3.12 0.61 3.07
N ARG A 23 -3.66 -0.01 4.14
CA ARG A 23 -2.96 -1.09 4.86
C ARG A 23 -2.71 -2.30 3.98
N ASN A 24 -3.70 -2.68 3.16
CA ASN A 24 -3.56 -3.84 2.27
C ASN A 24 -2.59 -3.56 1.12
N ALA A 25 -2.57 -2.35 0.56
CA ALA A 25 -1.59 -1.98 -0.47
C ALA A 25 -0.16 -2.03 0.06
N ILE A 26 0.07 -1.50 1.27
CA ILE A 26 1.38 -1.58 1.94
C ILE A 26 1.76 -3.04 2.21
N ALA A 27 0.84 -3.82 2.78
CA ALA A 27 1.05 -5.23 3.09
C ALA A 27 1.26 -6.08 1.83
N LEU A 28 0.70 -5.71 0.68
CA LEU A 28 0.95 -6.36 -0.60
C LEU A 28 2.33 -5.99 -1.18
N LEU A 29 2.74 -4.73 -1.09
CA LEU A 29 3.95 -4.21 -1.76
C LEU A 29 5.24 -4.32 -0.93
N SER A 30 5.15 -4.53 0.38
CA SER A 30 6.32 -4.70 1.24
C SER A 30 7.24 -5.86 0.76
N ASN A 31 8.51 -5.84 1.10
CA ASN A 31 9.41 -7.00 0.96
C ASN A 31 9.76 -7.61 2.32
N CYS A 32 9.13 -7.14 3.40
CA CYS A 32 9.50 -7.52 4.75
C CYS A 32 9.14 -8.98 5.02
N ALA A 33 10.11 -9.76 5.51
CA ALA A 33 9.96 -11.16 5.90
C ALA A 33 9.41 -12.09 4.80
N ARG A 34 9.64 -11.76 3.52
CA ARG A 34 9.27 -12.59 2.37
C ARG A 34 10.32 -12.49 1.26
N GLU A 35 10.27 -13.44 0.32
CA GLU A 35 11.10 -13.38 -0.88
C GLU A 35 10.62 -12.19 -1.75
N PRO A 36 11.49 -11.22 -2.08
CA PRO A 36 11.08 -10.04 -2.82
C PRO A 36 10.69 -10.38 -4.26
N LEU A 37 9.44 -10.09 -4.63
CA LEU A 37 9.01 -10.16 -6.04
C LEU A 37 9.53 -8.96 -6.84
N ASP A 38 9.52 -7.78 -6.22
CA ASP A 38 10.09 -6.54 -6.75
C ASP A 38 11.03 -5.91 -5.71
N PRO A 39 12.32 -6.27 -5.70
CA PRO A 39 13.26 -5.78 -4.71
C PRO A 39 13.57 -4.29 -4.92
N ALA A 40 13.65 -3.53 -3.83
CA ALA A 40 14.08 -2.13 -3.89
C ALA A 40 15.47 -2.00 -4.57
N SER A 41 15.59 -1.04 -5.49
CA SER A 41 16.80 -0.77 -6.27
C SER A 41 18.06 -0.75 -5.40
N GLY A 42 19.21 -1.18 -5.89
CA GLY A 42 20.46 -1.25 -5.09
C GLY A 42 20.91 0.07 -4.45
N ASN A 43 20.46 1.21 -4.98
CA ASN A 43 20.71 2.57 -4.49
C ASN A 43 19.56 3.19 -3.68
N TRP A 44 18.54 2.39 -3.31
CA TRP A 44 17.45 2.82 -2.43
C TRP A 44 17.98 3.47 -1.14
N LEU A 45 17.64 4.75 -0.94
CA LEU A 45 18.10 5.54 0.20
C LEU A 45 17.60 5.01 1.55
N GLY A 46 16.48 4.29 1.58
CA GLY A 46 15.97 3.72 2.82
C GLY A 46 16.90 2.68 3.44
N ARG A 47 17.89 2.13 2.71
CA ARG A 47 18.97 1.31 3.30
C ARG A 47 19.77 2.05 4.37
N LEU A 48 19.84 3.38 4.29
CA LEU A 48 20.50 4.25 5.27
C LEU A 48 19.57 4.65 6.43
N CYS A 49 18.29 4.29 6.39
CA CYS A 49 17.35 4.58 7.46
C CYS A 49 17.74 3.80 8.72
N ASN A 50 17.55 4.41 9.91
CA ASN A 50 17.76 3.75 11.19
C ASN A 50 16.63 2.79 11.59
N ARG A 51 15.54 2.73 10.81
CA ARG A 51 14.40 1.85 11.07
C ARG A 51 14.47 0.59 10.22
N ASP A 52 14.53 -0.57 10.86
CA ASP A 52 14.63 -1.87 10.19
C ASP A 52 13.51 -2.09 9.19
N LEU A 53 12.27 -1.78 9.57
CA LEU A 53 11.11 -2.02 8.72
C LEU A 53 11.12 -1.20 7.43
N VAL A 54 11.79 -0.03 7.38
CA VAL A 54 11.95 0.72 6.11
C VAL A 54 13.00 0.03 5.23
N ARG A 55 14.06 -0.50 5.83
CA ARG A 55 15.13 -1.21 5.12
C ARG A 55 14.61 -2.51 4.52
N THR A 56 13.92 -3.31 5.31
CA THR A 56 13.49 -4.67 4.93
C THR A 56 12.25 -4.67 4.07
N SER A 57 11.30 -3.75 4.28
CA SER A 57 10.12 -3.64 3.42
C SER A 57 10.42 -3.04 2.05
N GLY A 58 11.50 -2.24 1.93
CA GLY A 58 11.74 -1.45 0.71
C GLY A 58 10.74 -0.30 0.53
N LEU A 59 9.96 0.03 1.56
CA LEU A 59 8.99 1.12 1.57
C LEU A 59 9.41 2.20 2.57
N TRP A 60 9.07 3.46 2.30
CA TRP A 60 9.19 4.54 3.28
C TRP A 60 8.07 4.51 4.32
N ASN A 61 7.75 3.32 4.85
CA ASN A 61 6.69 3.11 5.82
C ASN A 61 7.08 2.09 6.89
N GLN A 62 6.44 2.16 8.06
CA GLN A 62 6.64 1.25 9.18
C GLN A 62 5.39 0.42 9.49
N ASN A 63 4.21 1.01 9.28
CA ASN A 63 2.94 0.38 9.62
C ASN A 63 2.55 -0.62 8.54
N HIS A 64 1.88 -1.71 8.88
CA HIS A 64 1.32 -2.69 7.95
C HIS A 64 2.32 -3.45 7.05
N VAL A 65 3.62 -3.16 7.12
CA VAL A 65 4.63 -3.78 6.22
C VAL A 65 4.88 -5.26 6.49
N ASN A 66 4.50 -5.75 7.67
CA ASN A 66 4.64 -7.15 8.09
C ASN A 66 3.28 -7.83 8.24
N GLU A 67 2.20 -7.18 7.83
CA GLU A 67 0.86 -7.75 7.85
C GLU A 67 0.61 -8.57 6.59
N GLN A 68 -0.39 -9.46 6.66
CA GLN A 68 -0.93 -10.11 5.47
C GLN A 68 -2.02 -9.20 4.91
N TYR A 69 -2.01 -9.00 3.59
CA TYR A 69 -3.10 -8.31 2.93
C TYR A 69 -4.28 -9.29 2.73
N ASP A 70 -5.49 -8.76 2.75
CA ASP A 70 -6.71 -9.43 2.36
C ASP A 70 -6.90 -9.34 0.85
N PRO A 71 -6.85 -10.44 0.06
CA PRO A 71 -6.95 -10.39 -1.39
C PRO A 71 -8.20 -9.70 -1.94
N ALA A 72 -9.31 -9.70 -1.20
CA ALA A 72 -10.55 -9.02 -1.60
C ALA A 72 -10.39 -7.49 -1.72
N PHE A 73 -9.30 -6.92 -1.17
CA PHE A 73 -9.03 -5.50 -1.31
C PHE A 73 -8.75 -5.08 -2.76
N LEU A 74 -8.27 -5.99 -3.62
CA LEU A 74 -8.01 -5.68 -5.02
C LEU A 74 -9.31 -5.43 -5.76
N ASP A 75 -10.33 -6.27 -5.55
CA ASP A 75 -11.67 -6.08 -6.12
C ASP A 75 -12.29 -4.76 -5.62
N THR A 76 -12.05 -4.44 -4.34
CA THR A 76 -12.53 -3.19 -3.75
C THR A 76 -11.82 -1.97 -4.36
N LEU A 77 -10.51 -2.05 -4.57
CA LEU A 77 -9.73 -1.00 -5.22
C LEU A 77 -10.16 -0.80 -6.67
N GLU A 78 -10.36 -1.90 -7.42
CA GLU A 78 -10.85 -1.90 -8.80
C GLU A 78 -12.21 -1.21 -8.91
N SER A 79 -13.17 -1.57 -8.05
CA SER A 79 -14.48 -0.91 -8.00
C SER A 79 -14.37 0.61 -7.79
N MET A 80 -13.42 1.08 -6.97
CA MET A 80 -13.22 2.51 -6.73
C MET A 80 -12.57 3.23 -7.91
N ILE A 81 -11.76 2.53 -8.72
CA ILE A 81 -11.20 3.06 -9.95
C ILE A 81 -12.30 3.16 -11.01
N ASP A 82 -13.10 2.12 -11.17
CA ASP A 82 -14.20 2.10 -12.15
C ASP A 82 -15.24 3.17 -11.84
N ASP A 83 -15.61 3.35 -10.57
CA ASP A 83 -16.54 4.42 -10.17
C ASP A 83 -16.00 5.82 -10.50
N MET A 84 -14.69 6.05 -10.34
CA MET A 84 -14.03 7.30 -10.76
C MET A 84 -14.07 7.52 -12.27
N GLU A 85 -13.79 6.48 -13.07
CA GLU A 85 -13.79 6.57 -14.53
C GLU A 85 -15.19 6.80 -15.10
N ASN A 86 -16.22 6.26 -14.45
CA ASN A 86 -17.61 6.49 -14.84
C ASN A 86 -18.15 7.89 -14.47
N VAL A 87 -17.43 8.63 -13.63
CA VAL A 87 -17.78 10.00 -13.20
C VAL A 87 -17.03 11.08 -14.00
N ALA A 88 -15.96 10.71 -14.72
CA ALA A 88 -15.11 11.60 -15.53
C ALA A 88 -15.64 11.80 -16.96
#